data_AF-A0A0A0HVN8-F1
#
_entry.id   AF-A0A0A0HVN8-F1
#
_cell.length_a   1.000
_cell.length_b   1.000
_cell.length_c   1.000
_cell.angle_alpha   90.00
_cell.angle_beta   90.00
_cell.angle_gamma   90.00
#
_symmetry.space_group_name_H-M   'P 1'
#
loop_
_entity.id
_entity.type
_entity.pdbx_description
1 polymer ?
#
loop_
_entity_poly.entity_id
_entity_poly.type
_entity_poly.pdbx_seq_one_letter_code
_entity_poly.pdbx_strand_id
1 'polypeptide(L)' 'MEAGGFEYLLQEFPPDFERVKHLCKTIRGVLFPYGKEGLIVGTPQDPKRLYDPIIKAYDDMIALIET' A
#
# COMPACT_ATOMS: atom_id res chain seq x y z
N MET A 1 15.74 -2.90 -15.18
CA MET A 1 14.34 -2.80 -14.74
C MET A 1 14.18 -1.43 -14.13
N GLU A 2 13.40 -0.55 -14.75
CA GLU A 2 13.17 0.80 -14.21
C GLU A 2 12.54 0.68 -12.81
N ALA A 3 13.15 1.36 -11.84
CA ALA A 3 12.75 1.36 -10.44
C ALA A 3 11.45 2.14 -10.18
N GLY A 4 10.50 2.15 -11.12
CA GLY A 4 9.36 3.08 -11.11
C GLY A 4 8.04 2.54 -11.67
N GLY A 5 7.89 1.21 -11.84
CA GLY A 5 6.65 0.65 -12.39
C GLY A 5 5.41 0.95 -11.52
N PHE A 6 5.56 0.88 -10.20
CA PHE A 6 4.45 1.18 -9.28
C PHE A 6 4.12 2.67 -9.26
N GLU A 7 5.14 3.52 -9.21
CA GLU A 7 5.01 4.98 -9.25
C GLU A 7 4.39 5.45 -10.57
N TYR A 8 4.73 4.81 -11.69
CA TYR A 8 4.12 5.06 -12.99
C TYR A 8 2.63 4.70 -12.99
N LEU A 9 2.25 3.53 -12.47
CA LEU A 9 0.83 3.14 -12.36
C LEU A 9 0.01 4.14 -11.53
N LEU A 10 0.60 4.71 -10.48
CA LEU A 10 -0.07 5.75 -9.68
C LEU A 10 -0.25 7.06 -10.46
N GLN A 11 0.55 7.33 -11.49
CA GLN A 11 0.37 8.52 -12.34
C GLN A 11 -0.84 8.39 -13.28
N GLU A 12 -1.28 7.17 -13.59
CA GLU A 12 -2.44 6.92 -14.45
C GLU A 12 -3.79 7.18 -13.76
N PHE A 13 -3.80 7.36 -12.44
CA PHE A 13 -5.03 7.62 -11.70
C PHE A 13 -5.60 9.01 -12.04
N PRO A 14 -6.94 9.13 -12.19
CA PRO A 14 -7.58 10.42 -12.34
C PRO A 14 -7.30 11.36 -11.16
N PRO A 15 -7.36 12.69 -11.34
CA PRO A 15 -7.13 13.67 -10.28
C PRO A 15 -7.99 13.46 -9.02
N ASP A 16 -9.23 13.00 -9.20
CA ASP A 16 -10.16 12.71 -8.09
C ASP A 16 -9.63 11.62 -7.13
N PHE A 17 -8.70 10.79 -7.60
CA PHE A 17 -8.08 9.71 -6.83
C PHE A 17 -6.70 10.09 -6.27
N GLU A 18 -6.30 11.36 -6.28
CA GLU A 18 -4.99 11.77 -5.76
C GLU A 18 -4.81 11.38 -4.28
N ARG A 19 -5.87 11.57 -3.47
CA ARG A 19 -5.83 11.24 -2.04
C ARG A 19 -5.62 9.74 -1.80
N VAL A 20 -6.16 8.86 -2.65
CA VAL A 20 -6.04 7.39 -2.46
C VAL A 20 -4.66 6.84 -2.85
N LYS A 21 -3.84 7.60 -3.60
CA LYS A 21 -2.48 7.16 -3.95
C LYS A 21 -1.63 6.88 -2.71
N HIS A 22 -1.83 7.67 -1.65
CA HIS A 22 -1.17 7.44 -0.36
C HIS A 22 -1.56 6.08 0.23
N LEU A 23 -2.86 5.77 0.26
CA LEU A 23 -3.36 4.47 0.69
C LEU A 23 -2.75 3.31 -0.13
N CYS A 24 -2.71 3.45 -1.46
CA CYS A 24 -2.11 2.44 -2.33
C CYS A 24 -0.62 2.19 -2.00
N LYS A 25 0.15 3.24 -1.74
CA LYS A 25 1.56 3.13 -1.32
C LYS A 25 1.70 2.39 0.01
N THR A 26 0.88 2.72 1.00
CA THR A 26 0.88 2.04 2.31
C THR A 26 0.55 0.56 2.15
N ILE A 27 -0.54 0.22 1.43
CA ILE A 27 -0.93 -1.17 1.19
C ILE A 27 0.16 -1.93 0.42
N ARG A 28 0.79 -1.31 -0.59
CA ARG A 28 1.90 -1.92 -1.33
C ARG A 28 3.07 -2.27 -0.41
N GLY A 29 3.44 -1.38 0.51
CA GLY A 29 4.50 -1.63 1.48
C GLY A 29 4.18 -2.76 2.47
N VAL A 30 2.90 -2.94 2.81
CA VAL A 30 2.44 -4.05 3.68
C VAL A 30 2.44 -5.38 2.93
N LEU A 31 1.95 -5.40 1.69
CA LEU A 31 1.86 -6.62 0.88
C LEU A 31 3.23 -7.12 0.40
N PHE A 32 4.14 -6.19 0.11
CA PHE A 32 5.45 -6.50 -0.47
C PHE A 32 6.56 -5.74 0.28
N PRO A 33 6.77 -6.04 1.57
CA PRO A 33 7.79 -5.37 2.36
C PRO A 33 9.18 -5.78 1.87
N TYR A 34 10.12 -4.83 1.88
CA TYR A 34 11.53 -5.11 1.61
C TYR A 34 12.25 -5.43 2.92
N GLY A 35 12.69 -6.69 3.04
CA GLY A 35 13.54 -7.16 4.13
C GLY A 35 15.02 -7.15 3.75
N LYS A 36 15.87 -7.68 4.64
CA LYS A 36 17.33 -7.79 4.41
C LYS A 36 17.68 -8.63 3.18
N GLU A 37 16.85 -9.62 2.87
CA GLU A 37 17.04 -10.55 1.75
C GLU A 37 16.30 -10.10 0.48
N GLY A 38 15.75 -8.89 0.48
CA GLY A 38 14.99 -8.33 -0.65
C GLY A 38 13.48 -8.36 -0.44
N LEU A 39 12.75 -8.42 -1.54
CA LEU A 39 11.28 -8.36 -1.55
C LEU A 39 10.71 -9.64 -0.92
N ILE A 40 9.94 -9.48 0.14
CA ILE A 40 9.23 -10.60 0.76
C ILE A 40 7.94 -10.82 -0.03
N VAL A 41 7.77 -12.06 -0.51
CA VAL A 41 6.59 -12.51 -1.25
C VAL A 41 6.02 -13.77 -0.62
N GLY A 42 4.70 -13.94 -0.71
CA GLY A 42 4.00 -15.10 -0.16
C GLY A 42 3.02 -14.75 0.95
N THR A 43 2.41 -15.79 1.53
CA THR A 43 1.41 -15.61 2.60
C THR A 43 2.08 -15.73 3.96
N PRO A 44 1.94 -14.74 4.86
CA PRO A 44 2.50 -14.83 6.20
C PRO A 44 1.79 -15.93 7.00
N GLN A 45 2.54 -16.59 7.89
CA GLN A 45 1.99 -17.62 8.78
C GLN A 45 0.95 -17.06 9.76
N ASP A 46 1.18 -15.84 10.24
CA ASP A 46 0.21 -15.09 11.02
C ASP A 46 -0.53 -14.10 10.10
N PRO A 47 -1.83 -14.32 9.84
CA PRO A 47 -2.61 -13.46 8.94
C PRO A 47 -2.75 -12.03 9.46
N LYS A 48 -2.66 -11.80 10.77
CA LYS A 48 -2.78 -10.47 11.37
C LYS A 48 -1.66 -9.53 10.93
N ARG A 49 -0.49 -10.07 10.58
CA ARG A 49 0.65 -9.30 10.05
C ARG A 49 0.33 -8.66 8.70
N LEU A 50 -0.69 -9.17 7.99
CA LEU A 50 -1.17 -8.59 6.74
C LEU A 50 -2.47 -7.80 6.95
N TYR A 51 -3.48 -8.39 7.59
CA TYR A 51 -4.81 -7.79 7.67
C TYR A 51 -4.88 -6.57 8.58
N ASP A 52 -4.32 -6.65 9.79
CA ASP A 52 -4.40 -5.54 10.76
C ASP A 52 -3.81 -4.23 10.19
N PRO A 53 -2.59 -4.22 9.60
CA PRO A 53 -2.05 -2.98 9.02
C PRO A 53 -2.80 -2.49 7.78
N ILE A 54 -3.40 -3.39 6.97
CA ILE A 54 -4.23 -2.98 5.82
C ILE A 54 -5.53 -2.33 6.31
N ILE A 55 -6.21 -2.95 7.28
CA ILE A 55 -7.44 -2.41 7.88
C ILE A 55 -7.16 -1.04 8.47
N LYS A 56 -6.09 -0.92 9.26
CA LYS A 56 -5.67 0.37 9.82
C LYS A 56 -5.42 1.43 8.73
N ALA A 57 -4.80 1.05 7.61
CA ALA A 57 -4.56 2.00 6.52
C ALA A 57 -5.87 2.51 5.90
N TYR A 58 -6.89 1.65 5.79
CA TYR A 58 -8.23 2.08 5.37
C TYR A 58 -8.88 2.99 6.40
N ASP A 59 -8.86 2.62 7.69
CA ASP A 59 -9.44 3.44 8.77
C ASP A 59 -8.81 4.84 8.80
N ASP A 60 -7.48 4.94 8.71
CA ASP A 60 -6.76 6.21 8.67
C ASP A 60 -7.17 7.05 7.44
N MET A 61 -7.37 6.41 6.28
CA MET A 61 -7.78 7.08 5.05
C MET A 61 -9.23 7.58 5.12
N ILE A 62 -10.14 6.78 5.66
CA ILE A 62 -11.54 7.14 5.84
C ILE A 62 -11.64 8.34 6.79
N ALA A 63 -10.95 8.27 7.93
CA ALA A 63 -10.91 9.38 8.89
C ALA A 63 -10.41 10.69 8.27
N LEU A 64 -9.45 10.63 7.33
CA LEU A 64 -8.95 11.79 6.59
C LEU A 64 -9.95 12.36 5.58
N ILE A 65 -10.75 11.50 4.93
CA ILE A 65 -11.76 11.93 3.96
C ILE A 65 -12.98 12.56 4.65
N GLU A 66 -13.34 12.06 5.84
CA GLU A 66 -14.53 12.51 6.58
C GLU A 66 -14.32 13.85 7.34
N THR A 67 -13.07 14.31 7.47
CA THR A 67 -12.71 15.67 7.94
C THR A 67 -12.68 16.72 6.84
#